data_AF-A0A7V3BNR1-F1
#
_entry.id   AF-A0A7V3BNR1-F1
#
_cell.length_a   1.000
_cell.length_b   1.000
_cell.length_c   1.000
_cell.angle_alpha   90.00
_cell.angle_beta   90.00
_cell.angle_gamma   90.00
#
_symmetry.space_group_name_H-M   'P 1'
#
loop_
_entity.id
_entity.type
_entity.pdbx_description
1 polymer ?
#
loop_
_entity_poly.entity_id
_entity_poly.type
_entity_poly.pdbx_seq_one_letter_code
_entity_poly.pdbx_strand_id
1 'polypeptide(L)'
;MPQQTWRTNQAISDLPPGYGGTKGQAVVHLLRHHEIVSRHGEYQVRTTLDTHRAWRYRCSIWHRGRELRKEFVPIIVDRTEFLRQESLITEEMRIRFAMEAVDLHITRWMALQRYLAQSPGDAAAPRWYDKLLVAAIVIAVCAALPAGYWLWSHRHEALSEQPPVESPTNAVRWEQDQVSYELPAGKRFALLLPALENLSESVPVSVTIDVSGPRLNWLHFSPATLVISGTTPIDAAGRTFHLIFHAKPDAGHASPLHVYLTITQ
;
A
#
# COMPACT_ATOMS: atom_id res chain seq x y z
N MET A 1 12.29 9.44 -26.99
CA MET A 1 12.97 9.33 -25.68
C MET A 1 14.45 9.62 -25.90
N PRO A 2 15.01 10.74 -25.37
CA PRO A 2 16.42 11.02 -25.57
C PRO A 2 17.24 10.14 -24.64
N GLN A 3 18.16 9.35 -25.22
CA GLN A 3 19.18 8.61 -24.49
C GLN A 3 20.13 9.64 -23.85
N GLN A 4 20.04 9.84 -22.54
CA GLN A 4 21.05 10.58 -21.79
C GLN A 4 22.34 9.75 -21.77
N THR A 5 23.35 10.23 -22.49
CA THR A 5 24.71 9.72 -22.48
C THR A 5 25.34 9.98 -21.12
N TRP A 6 25.33 8.97 -20.25
CA TRP A 6 26.08 8.95 -19.00
C TRP A 6 27.55 8.66 -19.29
N ARG A 7 28.28 9.61 -19.88
CA ARG A 7 29.73 9.53 -19.96
C ARG A 7 30.39 10.82 -19.50
N THR A 8 31.24 10.61 -18.51
CA THR A 8 32.40 11.44 -18.12
C THR A 8 32.08 12.73 -17.36
N ASN A 9 31.95 12.61 -16.04
CA ASN A 9 32.52 13.55 -15.07
C ASN A 9 32.84 12.76 -13.80
N GLN A 10 34.04 12.19 -13.78
CA GLN A 10 34.63 11.47 -12.65
C GLN A 10 35.49 12.44 -11.82
N ALA A 11 35.02 13.68 -11.64
CA ALA A 11 35.75 14.72 -10.94
C ALA A 11 35.04 15.04 -9.62
N ILE A 12 35.80 14.91 -8.52
CA ILE A 12 35.39 15.02 -7.11
C ILE A 12 34.68 13.76 -6.59
N SER A 13 35.25 12.59 -6.91
CA SER A 13 35.09 11.45 -6.02
C SER A 13 35.78 11.80 -4.71
N ASP A 14 35.06 11.58 -3.61
CA ASP A 14 35.48 11.79 -2.22
C ASP A 14 35.35 13.22 -1.73
N LEU A 15 34.40 13.42 -0.82
CA LEU A 15 34.64 13.95 0.53
C LEU A 15 33.31 13.90 1.32
N PRO A 16 33.25 13.34 2.56
CA PRO A 16 34.28 13.31 3.61
C PRO A 16 34.74 11.88 3.98
N PRO A 17 35.94 11.69 4.60
CA PRO A 17 36.61 12.56 5.57
C PRO A 17 37.96 13.14 5.08
N GLY A 18 38.22 14.42 5.38
CA GLY A 18 39.46 15.12 5.01
C GLY A 18 39.26 16.21 3.96
N TYR A 19 38.32 17.14 4.20
CA TYR A 19 37.88 18.23 3.31
C TYR A 19 39.01 19.23 2.99
N GLY A 20 40.06 18.76 2.30
CA GLY A 20 41.23 19.53 1.88
C GLY A 20 40.99 20.37 0.62
N GLY A 21 39.83 20.23 -0.02
CA GLY A 21 39.31 21.22 -0.94
C GLY A 21 38.53 22.27 -0.17
N THR A 22 39.04 23.50 -0.12
CA THR A 22 38.34 24.60 0.56
C THR A 22 36.94 24.79 -0.04
N LYS A 23 35.95 25.21 0.75
CA LYS A 23 34.60 25.60 0.27
C LYS A 23 34.63 26.43 -1.03
N GLY A 24 35.67 27.26 -1.19
CA GLY A 24 35.94 28.00 -2.42
C GLY A 24 36.07 27.13 -3.68
N GLN A 25 36.73 25.97 -3.62
CA GLN A 25 36.82 25.04 -4.75
C GLN A 25 35.46 24.48 -5.15
N ALA A 26 34.61 24.12 -4.17
CA ALA A 26 33.25 23.68 -4.45
C ALA A 26 32.44 24.81 -5.11
N VAL A 27 32.55 26.05 -4.62
CA VAL A 27 31.90 27.22 -5.24
C VAL A 27 32.37 27.42 -6.68
N VAL A 28 33.68 27.39 -6.94
CA VAL A 28 34.25 27.50 -8.29
C VAL A 28 33.74 26.37 -9.19
N HIS A 29 33.70 25.13 -8.68
CA HIS A 29 33.16 23.99 -9.42
C HIS A 29 31.67 24.17 -9.74
N LEU A 30 30.85 24.60 -8.77
CA LEU A 30 29.43 24.84 -8.98
C LEU A 30 29.19 25.95 -10.01
N LEU A 31 29.94 27.05 -9.95
CA LEU A 31 29.82 28.15 -10.90
C LEU A 31 30.25 27.74 -12.31
N ARG A 32 31.26 26.86 -12.44
CA ARG A 32 31.76 26.39 -13.73
C ARG A 32 30.88 25.31 -14.36
N HIS A 33 30.43 24.35 -13.58
CA HIS A 33 29.73 23.15 -14.07
C HIS A 33 28.22 23.18 -13.82
N HIS A 34 27.72 24.19 -13.12
CA HIS A 34 26.31 24.35 -12.75
C HIS A 34 25.75 23.20 -11.89
N GLU A 35 26.62 22.32 -11.39
CA GLU A 35 26.25 21.14 -10.62
C GLU A 35 27.36 20.68 -9.68
N ILE A 36 26.98 20.21 -8.48
CA ILE A 36 27.82 19.39 -7.59
C ILE A 36 27.04 18.14 -7.18
N VAL A 37 27.74 17.00 -7.14
CA VAL A 37 27.22 15.71 -6.68
C VAL A 37 28.14 15.10 -5.64
N SER A 38 27.59 14.71 -4.48
CA SER A 38 28.28 13.88 -3.48
C SER A 38 27.58 12.53 -3.36
N ARG A 39 28.35 11.43 -3.22
CA ARG A 39 27.83 10.05 -3.26
C ARG A 39 28.20 9.25 -2.03
N HIS A 40 27.25 8.52 -1.46
CA HIS A 40 27.46 7.58 -0.36
C HIS A 40 26.69 6.30 -0.63
N GLY A 41 27.41 5.24 -1.01
CA GLY A 41 26.79 4.02 -1.53
C GLY A 41 25.90 4.32 -2.73
N GLU A 42 24.61 4.00 -2.61
CA GLU A 42 23.62 4.20 -3.66
C GLU A 42 22.91 5.56 -3.59
N TYR A 43 23.21 6.35 -2.56
CA TYR A 43 22.63 7.68 -2.34
C TYR A 43 23.52 8.77 -2.95
N GLN A 44 22.89 9.81 -3.48
CA GLN A 44 23.57 10.97 -4.05
C GLN A 44 22.87 12.25 -3.60
N VAL A 45 23.63 13.24 -3.13
CA VAL A 45 23.11 14.60 -2.96
C VAL A 45 23.54 15.39 -4.19
N ARG A 46 22.56 15.97 -4.88
CA ARG A 46 22.76 16.73 -6.13
C ARG A 46 22.29 18.16 -5.92
N THR A 47 23.19 19.12 -6.11
CA THR A 47 22.87 20.54 -6.15
C THR A 47 23.13 21.09 -7.54
N THR A 48 22.10 21.64 -8.18
CA THR A 48 22.18 22.29 -9.48
C THR A 48 21.97 23.79 -9.34
N LEU A 49 22.71 24.60 -10.09
CA LEU A 49 22.68 26.06 -10.07
C LEU A 49 22.38 26.62 -11.47
N ASP A 50 21.27 27.32 -11.62
CA ASP A 50 20.94 28.14 -12.79
C ASP A 50 21.18 29.61 -12.43
N THR A 51 22.02 30.28 -13.22
CA THR A 51 22.29 31.73 -13.14
C THR A 51 22.08 32.44 -14.48
N HIS A 52 21.68 31.72 -15.53
CA HIS A 52 21.69 32.24 -16.90
C HIS A 52 20.36 32.89 -17.29
N ARG A 53 19.24 32.34 -16.78
CA ARG A 53 17.88 32.86 -17.00
C ARG A 53 17.10 33.07 -15.72
N ALA A 54 17.44 32.30 -14.70
CA ALA A 54 16.91 32.39 -13.36
C ALA A 54 18.08 32.43 -12.39
N TRP A 55 17.85 32.94 -11.19
CA TRP A 55 18.77 32.81 -10.08
C TRP A 55 18.21 31.79 -9.13
N ARG A 56 18.42 30.53 -9.50
CA ARG A 56 17.79 29.41 -8.84
C ARG A 56 18.81 28.31 -8.59
N TYR A 57 18.79 27.74 -7.40
CA TYR A 57 19.42 26.44 -7.18
C TYR A 57 18.42 25.44 -6.61
N ARG A 58 18.72 24.17 -6.87
CA ARG A 58 17.94 23.03 -6.39
C ARG A 58 18.87 22.03 -5.75
N CYS A 59 18.60 21.67 -4.50
CA CYS A 59 19.30 20.61 -3.78
C CYS A 59 18.33 19.43 -3.57
N SER A 60 18.72 18.25 -4.02
CA SER A 60 17.89 17.04 -3.99
C SER A 60 18.70 15.82 -3.60
N ILE A 61 18.05 14.84 -2.98
CA ILE A 61 18.67 13.55 -2.67
C ILE A 61 18.12 12.51 -3.63
N TRP A 62 19.03 11.71 -4.19
CA TRP A 62 18.75 10.64 -5.12
C TRP A 62 19.19 9.32 -4.52
N HIS A 63 18.45 8.25 -4.81
CA HIS A 63 18.78 6.89 -4.46
C HIS A 63 18.54 6.00 -5.67
N ARG A 64 19.59 5.30 -6.14
CA ARG A 64 19.53 4.44 -7.34
C ARG A 64 18.94 5.16 -8.58
N GLY A 65 19.32 6.42 -8.78
CA GLY A 65 18.84 7.22 -9.92
C GLY A 65 17.40 7.72 -9.82
N ARG A 66 16.74 7.59 -8.66
CA ARG A 66 15.42 8.20 -8.39
C ARG A 66 15.52 9.23 -7.27
N GLU A 67 14.83 10.35 -7.42
CA GLU A 67 14.75 11.40 -6.40
C GLU A 67 13.90 10.94 -5.20
N LEU A 68 14.45 11.04 -3.98
CA LEU A 68 13.80 10.64 -2.72
C LEU A 68 12.86 11.74 -2.20
N ARG A 69 11.67 11.86 -2.81
CA ARG A 69 10.74 12.94 -2.48
C ARG A 69 10.00 12.80 -1.15
N LYS A 70 9.84 11.57 -0.64
CA LYS A 70 9.06 11.31 0.59
C LYS A 70 9.85 11.67 1.84
N GLU A 71 11.11 11.22 1.91
CA GLU A 71 11.99 11.41 3.06
C GLU A 71 12.75 12.74 2.95
N PHE A 72 13.03 13.18 1.72
CA PHE A 72 13.85 14.34 1.43
C PHE A 72 13.26 15.23 0.34
N VAL A 73 12.21 15.99 0.69
CA VAL A 73 11.61 16.99 -0.21
C VAL A 73 12.69 17.91 -0.81
N PRO A 74 12.78 18.06 -2.14
CA PRO A 74 13.78 18.90 -2.78
C PRO A 74 13.68 20.34 -2.30
N ILE A 75 14.82 20.95 -1.99
CA ILE A 75 14.88 22.36 -1.60
C ILE A 75 15.20 23.16 -2.87
N ILE A 76 14.30 24.08 -3.21
CA ILE A 76 14.43 24.98 -4.36
C ILE A 76 14.45 26.40 -3.80
N VAL A 77 15.52 27.13 -4.09
CA VAL A 77 15.64 28.55 -3.73
C VAL A 77 15.67 29.33 -5.02
N ASP A 78 14.74 30.28 -5.14
CA ASP A 78 14.60 31.16 -6.30
C ASP A 78 14.72 32.61 -5.84
N ARG A 79 15.75 33.30 -6.34
CA ARG A 79 16.05 34.71 -6.08
C ARG A 79 15.85 35.57 -7.33
N THR A 80 15.21 35.03 -8.37
CA THR A 80 15.11 35.70 -9.67
C THR A 80 14.41 37.07 -9.56
N GLU A 81 13.33 37.18 -8.79
CA GLU A 81 12.62 38.45 -8.62
C GLU A 81 13.42 39.49 -7.85
N PHE A 82 14.09 39.06 -6.76
CA PHE A 82 14.95 39.93 -5.97
C PHE A 82 16.09 40.50 -6.82
N LEU A 83 16.71 39.67 -7.65
CA LEU A 83 17.85 40.08 -8.47
C LEU A 83 17.46 40.82 -9.75
N ARG A 84 16.19 40.77 -10.17
CA ARG A 84 15.67 41.65 -11.22
C ARG A 84 15.59 43.11 -10.79
N GLN A 85 15.52 43.38 -9.49
CA GLN A 85 15.48 44.75 -8.96
C GLN A 85 16.87 45.39 -8.90
N GLU A 86 17.94 44.59 -8.99
CA GLU A 86 19.32 45.06 -8.97
C GLU A 86 19.74 45.54 -10.37
N SER A 87 20.28 46.75 -10.46
CA SER A 87 20.66 47.37 -11.74
C SER A 87 21.87 46.71 -12.39
N LEU A 88 22.73 46.07 -11.60
CA LEU A 88 23.92 45.38 -12.08
C LEU A 88 24.17 44.11 -11.26
N ILE A 89 24.17 42.97 -11.94
CA ILE A 89 24.60 41.71 -11.36
C ILE A 89 26.13 41.72 -11.26
N THR A 90 26.66 41.68 -10.04
CA THR A 90 28.11 41.60 -9.80
C THR A 90 28.58 40.15 -9.65
N GLU A 91 29.86 39.90 -9.91
CA GLU A 91 30.46 38.58 -9.68
C GLU A 91 30.41 38.19 -8.19
N GLU A 92 30.51 39.17 -7.28
CA GLU A 92 30.37 38.94 -5.84
C GLU A 92 28.99 38.35 -5.50
N MET A 93 27.91 38.83 -6.13
CA MET A 93 26.57 38.29 -5.93
C MET A 93 26.46 36.85 -6.44
N ARG A 94 27.08 36.53 -7.59
CA ARG A 94 27.15 35.16 -8.14
C ARG A 94 27.87 34.22 -7.17
N ILE A 95 29.03 34.65 -6.67
CA ILE A 95 29.84 33.90 -5.70
C ILE A 95 29.05 33.69 -4.40
N ARG A 96 28.40 34.71 -3.87
CA ARG A 96 27.60 34.64 -2.64
C ARG A 96 26.43 33.66 -2.79
N PHE A 97 25.72 33.72 -3.93
CA PHE A 97 24.62 32.80 -4.22
C PHE A 97 25.11 31.35 -4.38
N ALA A 98 26.24 31.13 -5.05
CA ALA A 98 26.84 29.80 -5.14
C ALA A 98 27.36 29.29 -3.79
N MET A 99 27.88 30.16 -2.92
CA MET A 99 28.24 29.81 -1.54
C MET A 99 27.04 29.31 -0.74
N GLU A 100 25.88 29.99 -0.83
CA GLU A 100 24.63 29.57 -0.19
C GLU A 100 24.20 28.16 -0.67
N ALA A 101 24.27 27.92 -1.98
CA ALA A 101 23.96 26.62 -2.57
C ALA A 101 24.91 25.50 -2.08
N VAL A 102 26.20 25.80 -1.92
CA VAL A 102 27.20 24.87 -1.38
C VAL A 102 26.96 24.59 0.10
N ASP A 103 26.65 25.60 0.90
CA ASP A 103 26.31 25.42 2.32
C ASP A 103 25.07 24.54 2.49
N LEU A 104 24.05 24.76 1.65
CA LEU A 104 22.88 23.89 1.63
C LEU A 104 23.23 22.46 1.22
N HIS A 105 24.10 22.28 0.23
CA HIS A 105 24.58 20.96 -0.19
C HIS A 105 25.24 20.22 0.97
N ILE A 106 26.17 20.87 1.68
CA ILE A 106 26.86 20.31 2.84
C ILE A 106 25.86 19.97 3.95
N THR A 107 24.94 20.88 4.26
CA THR A 107 23.90 20.66 5.27
C THR A 107 23.03 19.45 4.93
N ARG A 108 22.65 19.33 3.65
CA ARG A 108 21.82 18.23 3.16
C ARG A 108 22.57 16.90 3.16
N TRP A 109 23.85 16.94 2.81
CA TRP A 109 24.75 15.80 2.91
C TRP A 109 24.87 15.27 4.34
N MET A 110 25.08 16.16 5.32
CA MET A 110 25.13 15.78 6.72
C MET A 110 23.80 15.22 7.23
N ALA A 111 22.67 15.76 6.76
CA ALA A 111 21.34 15.22 7.07
C ALA A 111 21.15 13.80 6.52
N LEU A 112 21.62 13.52 5.30
CA LEU A 112 21.62 12.18 4.72
C LEU A 112 22.45 11.21 5.57
N GLN A 113 23.67 11.60 5.94
CA GLN A 113 24.54 10.76 6.78
C GLN A 113 23.86 10.40 8.11
N ARG A 114 23.20 11.37 8.76
CA ARG A 114 22.41 11.12 9.98
C ARG A 114 21.23 10.19 9.73
N TYR A 115 20.50 10.37 8.64
CA TYR A 115 19.38 9.49 8.27
C TYR A 115 19.85 8.05 8.05
N LEU A 116 20.96 7.84 7.34
CA LEU A 116 21.52 6.52 7.11
C LEU A 116 22.02 5.86 8.41
N ALA A 117 22.60 6.65 9.31
CA ALA A 117 22.99 6.15 10.63
C ALA A 117 21.77 5.75 11.50
N GLN A 118 20.61 6.37 11.29
CA GLN A 118 19.37 6.11 12.04
C GLN A 118 18.47 5.04 11.43
N SER A 119 18.66 4.68 10.15
CA SER A 119 17.92 3.60 9.49
C SER A 119 18.81 2.36 9.28
N PRO A 120 19.15 1.61 10.35
CA PRO A 120 19.99 0.42 10.23
C PRO A 120 19.31 -0.72 9.44
N GLY A 121 18.00 -0.64 9.21
CA GLY A 121 17.21 -1.65 8.49
C GLY A 121 17.20 -1.49 6.97
N ASP A 122 17.54 -0.30 6.44
CA ASP A 122 17.60 -0.05 4.99
C ASP A 122 19.02 -0.24 4.41
N ALA A 123 19.95 -0.76 5.21
CA ALA A 123 21.19 -1.35 4.74
C ALA A 123 20.84 -2.57 3.87
N ALA A 124 20.50 -2.26 2.62
CA ALA A 124 19.95 -3.12 1.60
C ALA A 124 20.37 -4.58 1.76
N ALA A 125 19.44 -5.44 2.19
CA ALA A 125 19.37 -6.75 1.57
C ALA A 125 19.33 -6.45 0.06
N PRO A 126 20.40 -6.79 -0.68
CA PRO A 126 20.51 -6.35 -2.05
C PRO A 126 19.32 -6.90 -2.82
N ARG A 127 18.58 -6.05 -3.55
CA ARG A 127 17.29 -6.40 -4.18
C ARG A 127 17.34 -7.62 -5.14
N TRP A 128 18.52 -8.13 -5.46
CA TRP A 128 18.61 -9.46 -6.08
C TRP A 128 18.02 -10.54 -5.16
N TYR A 129 18.09 -10.35 -3.84
CA TYR A 129 17.47 -11.20 -2.84
C TYR A 129 15.93 -11.17 -2.95
N ASP A 130 15.29 -10.01 -3.16
CA ASP A 130 13.84 -9.96 -3.42
C ASP A 130 13.48 -10.71 -4.71
N LYS A 131 14.29 -10.55 -5.77
CA LYS A 131 14.08 -11.28 -7.03
C LYS A 131 14.32 -12.78 -6.89
N LEU A 132 15.33 -13.18 -6.13
CA LEU A 132 15.62 -14.58 -5.82
C LEU A 132 14.58 -15.18 -4.89
N LEU A 133 14.05 -14.41 -3.94
CA LEU A 133 12.97 -14.82 -3.04
C LEU A 133 11.70 -15.05 -3.85
N VAL A 134 11.32 -14.10 -4.72
CA VAL A 134 10.17 -14.27 -5.63
C VAL A 134 10.40 -15.46 -6.56
N ALA A 135 11.59 -15.62 -7.15
CA ALA A 135 11.91 -16.77 -7.98
C ALA A 135 11.83 -18.09 -7.18
N ALA A 136 12.35 -18.12 -5.95
CA ALA A 136 12.28 -19.28 -5.08
C ALA A 136 10.85 -19.62 -4.68
N ILE A 137 10.01 -18.62 -4.38
CA ILE A 137 8.58 -18.81 -4.11
C ILE A 137 7.88 -19.38 -5.35
N VAL A 138 8.12 -18.81 -6.53
CA VAL A 138 7.53 -19.30 -7.78
C VAL A 138 7.97 -20.74 -8.06
N ILE A 139 9.26 -21.05 -7.90
CA ILE A 139 9.78 -22.43 -8.05
C ILE A 139 9.13 -23.36 -7.03
N ALA A 140 9.01 -22.96 -5.77
CA ALA A 140 8.38 -23.76 -4.73
C ALA A 140 6.90 -24.03 -5.02
N VAL A 141 6.14 -23.02 -5.46
CA VAL A 141 4.74 -23.17 -5.87
C VAL A 141 4.63 -24.08 -7.09
N CYS A 142 5.46 -23.86 -8.11
CA CYS A 142 5.50 -24.70 -9.31
C CYS A 142 5.93 -26.15 -9.03
N ALA A 143 6.68 -26.41 -7.97
CA ALA A 143 7.02 -27.77 -7.54
C ALA A 143 5.92 -28.40 -6.67
N ALA A 144 5.28 -27.61 -5.79
CA ALA A 144 4.23 -28.07 -4.89
C ALA A 144 2.93 -28.43 -5.63
N LEU A 145 2.56 -27.68 -6.67
CA LEU A 145 1.35 -27.94 -7.45
C LEU A 145 1.35 -29.33 -8.14
N PRO A 146 2.38 -29.74 -8.90
CA PRO A 146 2.43 -31.07 -9.49
C PRO A 146 2.60 -32.17 -8.43
N ALA A 147 3.34 -31.95 -7.35
CA ALA A 147 3.43 -32.93 -6.26
C ALA A 147 2.09 -33.16 -5.56
N GLY A 148 1.35 -32.08 -5.28
CA GLY A 148 -0.01 -32.14 -4.72
C GLY A 148 -1.01 -32.77 -5.68
N TYR A 149 -0.94 -32.43 -6.97
CA TYR A 149 -1.77 -33.04 -8.01
C TYR A 149 -1.50 -34.54 -8.16
N TRP A 150 -0.23 -34.94 -8.17
CA TRP A 150 0.16 -36.34 -8.26
C TRP A 150 -0.36 -37.15 -7.04
N LEU A 151 -0.18 -36.61 -5.83
CA LEU A 151 -0.70 -37.22 -4.60
C LEU A 151 -2.23 -37.29 -4.56
N TRP A 152 -2.92 -36.26 -5.05
CA TRP A 152 -4.38 -36.23 -5.16
C TRP A 152 -4.89 -37.26 -6.19
N SER A 153 -4.26 -37.34 -7.35
CA SER A 153 -4.65 -38.29 -8.42
C SER A 153 -4.53 -39.75 -7.97
N HIS A 154 -3.46 -40.12 -7.26
CA HIS A 154 -3.30 -41.47 -6.71
C HIS A 154 -4.32 -41.83 -5.61
N ARG A 155 -4.89 -40.84 -4.92
CA ARG A 155 -5.95 -41.11 -3.95
C ARG A 155 -7.31 -41.34 -4.60
N HIS A 156 -7.57 -40.74 -5.75
CA HIS A 156 -8.86 -40.91 -6.46
C HIS A 156 -8.98 -42.27 -7.16
N GLU A 157 -7.87 -42.85 -7.62
CA GLU A 157 -7.88 -44.21 -8.17
C GLU A 157 -8.18 -45.27 -7.12
N ALA A 158 -7.84 -45.03 -5.85
CA ALA A 158 -8.10 -45.97 -4.76
C ALA A 158 -9.51 -45.87 -4.16
N LEU A 159 -10.34 -44.89 -4.58
CA LEU A 159 -11.62 -44.56 -3.95
C LEU A 159 -12.80 -44.53 -4.92
N SER A 160 -12.72 -45.27 -6.04
CA SER A 160 -13.82 -45.40 -7.03
C SER A 160 -14.63 -46.70 -6.89
N GLU A 161 -14.64 -47.31 -5.71
CA GLU A 161 -15.66 -48.29 -5.32
C GLU A 161 -16.19 -47.94 -3.93
N GLN A 162 -17.09 -46.96 -3.86
CA GLN A 162 -17.98 -46.85 -2.72
C GLN A 162 -19.41 -46.78 -3.23
N PRO A 163 -20.29 -47.74 -2.85
CA PRO A 163 -21.69 -47.71 -3.25
C PRO A 163 -22.36 -46.45 -2.67
N PRO A 164 -23.46 -45.99 -3.28
CA PRO A 164 -24.13 -44.75 -2.88
C PRO A 164 -24.62 -44.89 -1.43
N VAL A 165 -23.87 -44.30 -0.51
CA VAL A 165 -24.31 -44.13 0.88
C VAL A 165 -25.32 -42.99 0.86
N GLU A 166 -26.60 -43.34 0.98
CA GLU A 166 -27.67 -42.41 1.33
C GLU A 166 -27.19 -41.58 2.53
N SER A 167 -26.93 -40.29 2.27
CA SER A 167 -26.53 -39.37 3.33
C SER A 167 -27.72 -39.18 4.29
N PRO A 168 -27.50 -39.25 5.62
CA PRO A 168 -28.58 -39.19 6.59
C PRO A 168 -29.33 -37.85 6.47
N THR A 169 -30.66 -37.96 6.42
CA THR A 169 -31.72 -36.96 6.20
C THR A 169 -31.78 -35.81 7.24
N ASN A 170 -30.71 -35.54 8.00
CA ASN A 170 -30.69 -34.59 9.11
C ASN A 170 -29.89 -33.32 8.79
N ALA A 171 -30.02 -32.79 7.57
CA ALA A 171 -29.43 -31.51 7.20
C ALA A 171 -30.51 -30.42 7.28
N VAL A 172 -30.32 -29.47 8.21
CA VAL A 172 -31.11 -28.24 8.26
C VAL A 172 -30.64 -27.35 7.10
N ARG A 173 -31.57 -26.89 6.26
CA ARG A 173 -31.28 -26.02 5.12
C ARG A 173 -32.23 -24.84 5.13
N TRP A 174 -31.79 -23.68 4.66
CA TRP A 174 -32.72 -22.59 4.34
C TRP A 174 -33.55 -22.95 3.11
N GLU A 175 -34.82 -22.57 3.09
CA GLU A 175 -35.69 -22.69 1.90
C GLU A 175 -35.09 -21.94 0.69
N GLN A 176 -34.34 -20.87 0.97
CA GLN A 176 -33.62 -20.09 -0.01
C GLN A 176 -32.20 -19.88 0.48
N ASP A 177 -31.21 -20.08 -0.39
CA ASP A 177 -29.80 -19.86 -0.03
C ASP A 177 -29.42 -18.36 -0.07
N GLN A 178 -30.28 -17.51 -0.68
CA GLN A 178 -30.06 -16.07 -0.84
C GLN A 178 -31.37 -15.26 -0.88
N VAL A 179 -31.39 -14.09 -0.22
CA VAL A 179 -32.47 -13.09 -0.31
C VAL A 179 -31.95 -11.65 -0.39
N SER A 180 -32.77 -10.74 -0.91
CA SER A 180 -32.44 -9.31 -1.03
C SER A 180 -33.61 -8.43 -0.61
N TYR A 181 -33.32 -7.37 0.13
CA TYR A 181 -34.30 -6.39 0.62
C TYR A 181 -33.87 -4.96 0.33
N GLU A 182 -34.82 -4.14 -0.08
CA GLU A 182 -34.65 -2.70 -0.25
C GLU A 182 -35.32 -1.96 0.90
N LEU A 183 -34.58 -1.07 1.56
CA LEU A 183 -35.02 -0.38 2.76
C LEU A 183 -34.81 1.15 2.62
N PRO A 184 -35.85 1.98 2.78
CA PRO A 184 -35.71 3.42 2.69
C PRO A 184 -34.90 4.02 3.85
N ALA A 185 -33.98 4.94 3.54
CA ALA A 185 -33.12 5.61 4.53
C ALA A 185 -33.93 6.28 5.66
N GLY A 186 -33.44 6.14 6.90
CA GLY A 186 -34.07 6.72 8.09
C GLY A 186 -35.39 6.07 8.54
N LYS A 187 -35.83 4.96 7.93
CA LYS A 187 -37.07 4.28 8.31
C LYS A 187 -36.82 3.07 9.21
N ARG A 188 -37.82 2.78 10.06
CA ARG A 188 -37.88 1.53 10.82
C ARG A 188 -38.27 0.39 9.90
N PHE A 189 -37.70 -0.77 10.12
CA PHE A 189 -38.03 -1.98 9.38
C PHE A 189 -38.09 -3.20 10.29
N ALA A 190 -38.85 -4.21 9.84
CA ALA A 190 -38.87 -5.55 10.37
C ALA A 190 -39.07 -6.51 9.19
N LEU A 191 -38.11 -7.39 8.94
CA LEU A 191 -38.11 -8.33 7.83
C LEU A 191 -38.01 -9.75 8.37
N LEU A 192 -38.82 -10.66 7.83
CA LEU A 192 -38.77 -12.09 8.12
C LEU A 192 -37.72 -12.74 7.22
N LEU A 193 -36.84 -13.56 7.79
CA LEU A 193 -35.95 -14.42 7.00
C LEU A 193 -36.73 -15.61 6.42
N PRO A 194 -36.25 -16.25 5.34
CA PRO A 194 -36.80 -17.50 4.83
C PRO A 194 -36.94 -18.56 5.91
N ALA A 195 -37.91 -19.44 5.76
CA ALA A 195 -38.05 -20.56 6.66
C ALA A 195 -36.87 -21.53 6.52
N LEU A 196 -36.64 -22.31 7.57
CA LEU A 196 -35.70 -23.42 7.55
C LEU A 196 -36.47 -24.69 7.17
N GLU A 197 -36.00 -25.39 6.15
CA GLU A 197 -36.47 -26.71 5.76
C GLU A 197 -35.96 -27.77 6.73
N ASN A 198 -36.79 -28.81 6.92
CA ASN A 198 -36.45 -29.99 7.74
C ASN A 198 -36.16 -29.67 9.22
N LEU A 199 -36.89 -28.72 9.83
CA LEU A 199 -36.98 -28.64 11.29
C LEU A 199 -37.74 -29.85 11.81
N SER A 200 -37.01 -30.92 12.16
CA SER A 200 -37.54 -31.90 13.09
C SER A 200 -37.76 -31.20 14.43
N GLU A 201 -38.99 -31.24 14.96
CA GLU A 201 -39.41 -30.56 16.22
C GLU A 201 -38.52 -30.89 17.44
N SER A 202 -37.68 -31.92 17.34
CA SER A 202 -36.83 -32.45 18.40
C SER A 202 -35.38 -31.94 18.42
N VAL A 203 -34.91 -31.20 17.41
CA VAL A 203 -33.51 -30.75 17.35
C VAL A 203 -33.41 -29.22 17.47
N PRO A 204 -32.80 -28.68 18.53
CA PRO A 204 -32.59 -27.24 18.63
C PRO A 204 -31.63 -26.77 17.53
N VAL A 205 -32.02 -25.70 16.84
CA VAL A 205 -31.20 -25.06 15.80
C VAL A 205 -30.74 -23.70 16.31
N SER A 206 -29.43 -23.51 16.34
CA SER A 206 -28.83 -22.21 16.62
C SER A 206 -28.70 -21.43 15.31
N VAL A 207 -29.21 -20.19 15.29
CA VAL A 207 -29.00 -19.27 14.17
C VAL A 207 -28.14 -18.11 14.63
N THR A 208 -26.98 -17.95 14.00
CA THR A 208 -26.05 -16.84 14.27
C THR A 208 -25.92 -15.95 13.04
N ILE A 209 -25.70 -14.66 13.28
CA ILE A 209 -25.42 -13.67 12.23
C ILE A 209 -23.93 -13.38 12.19
N ASP A 210 -23.32 -13.54 11.03
CA ASP A 210 -21.99 -13.03 10.72
C ASP A 210 -22.12 -11.76 9.88
N VAL A 211 -21.47 -10.70 10.36
CA VAL A 211 -21.51 -9.37 9.75
C VAL A 211 -20.09 -9.03 9.31
N SER A 212 -19.84 -9.15 8.01
CA SER A 212 -18.57 -8.73 7.42
C SER A 212 -18.51 -7.19 7.34
N GLY A 213 -17.96 -6.54 8.36
CA GLY A 213 -17.75 -5.09 8.36
C GLY A 213 -17.84 -4.40 9.73
N PRO A 214 -17.94 -3.05 9.75
CA PRO A 214 -18.14 -2.31 10.99
C PRO A 214 -19.45 -2.73 11.67
N ARG A 215 -19.41 -2.83 13.00
CA ARG A 215 -20.53 -3.30 13.84
C ARG A 215 -21.83 -2.51 13.52
N LEU A 216 -22.84 -3.21 13.02
CA LEU A 216 -24.13 -2.63 12.63
C LEU A 216 -25.03 -2.43 13.86
N ASN A 217 -24.76 -1.39 14.66
CA ASN A 217 -25.52 -1.10 15.88
C ASN A 217 -27.01 -0.74 15.62
N TRP A 218 -27.38 -0.49 14.37
CA TRP A 218 -28.75 -0.17 13.96
C TRP A 218 -29.59 -1.41 13.61
N LEU A 219 -28.98 -2.60 13.55
CA LEU A 219 -29.61 -3.86 13.20
C LEU A 219 -29.71 -4.78 14.42
N HIS A 220 -30.89 -5.35 14.63
CA HIS A 220 -31.19 -6.30 15.68
C HIS A 220 -31.77 -7.59 15.08
N PHE A 221 -31.17 -8.73 15.42
CA PHE A 221 -31.64 -10.05 14.97
C PHE A 221 -32.28 -10.82 16.14
N SER A 222 -33.50 -11.31 15.93
CA SER A 222 -34.23 -12.16 16.87
C SER A 222 -34.24 -13.61 16.38
N PRO A 223 -33.36 -14.49 16.92
CA PRO A 223 -33.25 -15.88 16.44
C PRO A 223 -34.53 -16.70 16.68
N ALA A 224 -35.30 -16.38 17.73
CA ALA A 224 -36.55 -17.09 18.05
C ALA A 224 -37.66 -16.88 17.01
N THR A 225 -37.62 -15.75 16.28
CA THR A 225 -38.64 -15.39 15.28
C THR A 225 -38.09 -15.31 13.87
N LEU A 226 -36.77 -15.50 13.72
CA LEU A 226 -36.02 -15.28 12.47
C LEU A 226 -36.32 -13.90 11.85
N VAL A 227 -36.47 -12.87 12.70
CA VAL A 227 -36.74 -11.49 12.28
C VAL A 227 -35.49 -10.64 12.41
N ILE A 228 -35.17 -9.88 11.37
CA ILE A 228 -34.24 -8.76 11.43
C ILE A 228 -35.02 -7.46 11.51
N SER A 229 -34.63 -6.58 12.44
CA SER A 229 -35.33 -5.30 12.67
C SER A 229 -34.34 -4.20 12.98
N GLY A 230 -34.74 -2.95 12.79
CA GLY A 230 -33.83 -1.83 13.00
C GLY A 230 -34.37 -0.50 12.50
N THR A 231 -33.51 0.51 12.51
CA THR A 231 -33.74 1.80 11.85
C THR A 231 -32.58 2.04 10.89
N THR A 232 -32.83 2.05 9.58
CA THR A 232 -31.76 2.24 8.60
C THR A 232 -31.10 3.61 8.78
N PRO A 233 -29.77 3.70 8.80
CA PRO A 233 -29.08 4.96 8.98
C PRO A 233 -29.16 5.82 7.71
N ILE A 234 -29.38 7.13 7.88
CA ILE A 234 -29.60 8.07 6.76
C ILE A 234 -28.34 8.23 5.89
N ASP A 235 -27.16 8.19 6.52
CA ASP A 235 -25.85 8.33 5.87
C ASP A 235 -25.42 7.09 5.07
N ALA A 236 -26.20 6.02 5.11
CA ALA A 236 -25.95 4.80 4.35
C ALA A 236 -26.84 4.65 3.10
N ALA A 237 -27.59 5.69 2.72
CA ALA A 237 -28.35 5.69 1.47
C ALA A 237 -27.44 5.36 0.26
N GLY A 238 -27.90 4.45 -0.60
CA GLY A 238 -27.16 3.91 -1.73
C GLY A 238 -26.14 2.81 -1.39
N ARG A 239 -26.07 2.34 -0.14
CA ARG A 239 -25.17 1.24 0.26
C ARG A 239 -25.90 -0.09 0.35
N THR A 240 -25.20 -1.16 -0.01
CA THR A 240 -25.66 -2.55 0.15
C THR A 240 -24.82 -3.25 1.22
N PHE A 241 -25.48 -3.85 2.20
CA PHE A 241 -24.86 -4.64 3.27
C PHE A 241 -25.06 -6.13 2.99
N HIS A 242 -23.99 -6.91 3.17
CA HIS A 242 -24.02 -8.37 3.04
C HIS A 242 -23.97 -9.00 4.43
N LEU A 243 -25.00 -9.76 4.77
CA LEU A 243 -25.14 -10.48 6.03
C LEU A 243 -25.18 -11.98 5.73
N ILE A 244 -24.54 -12.78 6.59
CA ILE A 244 -24.55 -14.24 6.45
C ILE A 244 -25.19 -14.81 7.71
N PHE A 245 -26.28 -15.56 7.56
CA PHE A 245 -26.94 -16.25 8.66
C PHE A 245 -26.56 -17.73 8.61
N HIS A 246 -25.99 -18.25 9.69
CA HIS A 246 -25.64 -19.65 9.81
C HIS A 246 -26.69 -20.36 10.65
N ALA A 247 -27.44 -21.28 10.04
CA ALA A 247 -28.28 -22.21 10.76
C ALA A 247 -27.46 -23.47 11.05
N LYS A 248 -27.22 -23.76 12.33
CA LYS A 248 -26.43 -24.92 12.75
C LYS A 248 -27.21 -25.76 13.76
N PRO A 249 -27.56 -27.02 13.43
CA PRO A 249 -28.05 -27.98 14.42
C PRO A 249 -26.89 -28.43 15.31
N ASP A 250 -27.17 -28.85 16.55
CA ASP A 250 -26.15 -29.21 17.54
C ASP A 250 -25.09 -30.21 17.03
N ALA A 251 -25.49 -31.14 16.15
CA ALA A 251 -24.64 -32.21 15.63
C ALA A 251 -24.44 -32.18 14.10
N GLY A 252 -24.56 -31.03 13.43
CA GLY A 252 -24.49 -30.97 11.96
C GLY A 252 -23.71 -29.81 11.36
N HIS A 253 -23.68 -29.82 10.03
CA HIS A 253 -23.07 -28.78 9.22
C HIS A 253 -23.94 -27.51 9.24
N ALA A 254 -23.29 -26.35 9.25
CA ALA A 254 -23.99 -25.07 9.17
C ALA A 254 -24.47 -24.83 7.74
N SER A 255 -25.73 -24.43 7.58
CA SER A 255 -26.28 -23.95 6.31
C SER A 255 -26.25 -22.40 6.28
N PRO A 256 -25.50 -21.78 5.35
CA PRO A 256 -25.45 -20.33 5.22
C PRO A 256 -26.64 -19.79 4.41
N LEU A 257 -27.22 -18.69 4.87
CA LEU A 257 -28.15 -17.84 4.11
C LEU A 257 -27.48 -16.49 3.85
N HIS A 258 -27.42 -16.10 2.59
CA HIS A 258 -26.89 -14.80 2.18
C HIS A 258 -28.01 -13.76 2.09
N VAL A 259 -27.95 -12.71 2.90
CA VAL A 259 -28.94 -11.61 2.89
C VAL A 259 -28.26 -10.33 2.42
N TYR A 260 -28.83 -9.71 1.40
CA TYR A 260 -28.39 -8.41 0.89
C TYR A 260 -29.40 -7.33 1.28
N LEU A 261 -28.97 -6.33 2.05
CA LEU A 261 -29.79 -5.18 2.44
C LEU A 261 -29.32 -3.93 1.71
N THR A 262 -30.12 -3.41 0.79
CA THR A 262 -29.83 -2.17 0.06
C THR A 262 -30.63 -1.03 0.65
N ILE A 263 -29.94 0.02 1.11
CA ILE A 263 -30.60 1.22 1.65
C ILE A 263 -30.87 2.19 0.49
N THR A 264 -32.13 2.49 0.23
CA THR A 264 -32.58 3.40 -0.82
C THR A 264 -32.72 4.84 -0.30
N GLN A 265 -32.71 5.82 -1.21
CA GLN A 265 -32.86 7.24 -0.88
C GLN A 265 -34.27 7.59 -0.40
#